data_AF-A0A2G8K158-F1
#
_entry.id   AF-A0A2G8K158-F1
#
_cell.length_a   1.000
_cell.length_b   1.000
_cell.length_c   1.000
_cell.angle_alpha   90.00
_cell.angle_beta   90.00
_cell.angle_gamma   90.00
#
_symmetry.space_group_name_H-M   'P 1'
#
loop_
_entity.id
_entity.type
_entity.pdbx_description
1 polymer ?
#
loop_
_entity_poly.entity_id
_entity_poly.type
_entity_poly.pdbx_seq_one_letter_code
_entity_poly.pdbx_strand_id
1 'polypeptide(L)'
;MEFDCRTPTEWLAMGVQGGERKPIPAKALLPAWDAPEKLDPKDPSLEYEWFEVGMLDYNTETQQYLVQKTDMNGRVLDEDGEVVVNGGFAEDGKE
;
A
#
# COMPACT_ATOMS: atom_id res chain seq x y z
N MET A 1 -9.89 24.61 -3.17
CA MET A 1 -9.21 23.31 -3.31
C MET A 1 -7.80 23.62 -3.76
N GLU A 2 -6.81 23.39 -2.89
CA GLU A 2 -5.44 23.29 -3.35
C GLU A 2 -5.26 21.90 -3.93
N PHE A 3 -4.89 21.82 -5.20
CA PHE A 3 -4.48 20.56 -5.79
C PHE A 3 -3.12 20.21 -5.23
N ASP A 4 -3.00 19.00 -4.72
CA ASP A 4 -1.72 18.47 -4.26
C ASP A 4 -0.90 18.04 -5.47
N CYS A 5 0.08 18.86 -5.84
CA CYS A 5 0.92 18.65 -7.02
C CYS A 5 2.16 17.80 -6.75
N ARG A 6 2.22 17.10 -5.61
CA ARG A 6 3.38 16.27 -5.24
C ARG A 6 3.53 15.06 -6.15
N THR A 7 4.77 14.80 -6.53
CA THR A 7 5.20 13.57 -7.22
C THR A 7 5.07 12.36 -6.29
N PRO A 8 5.00 11.12 -6.83
CA PRO A 8 4.99 9.91 -6.01
C PRO A 8 6.16 9.84 -5.01
N THR A 9 7.35 10.30 -5.43
CA THR A 9 8.54 10.36 -4.58
C THR A 9 8.39 11.35 -3.43
N GLU A 10 7.80 12.54 -3.68
CA GLU A 10 7.51 13.52 -2.63
C GLU A 10 6.45 13.03 -1.66
N TRP A 11 5.47 12.26 -2.16
CA TRP A 11 4.51 11.56 -1.31
C TRP A 11 5.23 10.58 -0.39
N LEU A 12 6.03 9.66 -0.93
CA LEU A 12 6.80 8.68 -0.14
C LEU A 12 7.70 9.33 0.90
N ALA A 13 8.30 10.49 0.59
CA ALA A 13 9.13 11.24 1.52
C ALA A 13 8.37 11.72 2.77
N MET A 14 7.04 11.91 2.70
CA MET A 14 6.22 12.25 3.87
C MET A 14 6.17 11.14 4.91
N GLY A 15 6.30 9.89 4.48
CA GLY A 15 6.31 8.71 5.35
C GLY A 15 7.61 8.57 6.14
N VAL A 16 8.65 9.34 5.80
CA VAL A 16 9.96 9.24 6.45
C VAL A 16 9.91 9.93 7.82
N GLN A 17 10.02 9.13 8.89
CA GLN A 17 10.07 9.63 10.27
C GLN A 17 11.22 8.95 11.00
N GLY A 18 12.12 9.74 11.60
CA GLY A 18 13.25 9.19 12.37
C GLY A 18 14.25 8.38 11.54
N GLY A 19 14.25 8.53 10.22
CA GLY A 19 15.09 7.75 9.29
C GLY A 19 14.41 6.49 8.75
N GLU A 20 13.22 6.14 9.24
CA GLU A 20 12.45 4.98 8.80
C GLU A 20 11.35 5.41 7.81
N ARG A 21 11.16 4.64 6.73
CA ARG A 21 10.03 4.85 5.80
C ARG A 21 8.78 4.14 6.33
N LYS A 22 7.86 4.90 6.91
CA LYS A 22 6.58 4.35 7.39
C LYS A 22 5.52 4.33 6.28
N PRO A 23 4.54 3.42 6.34
CA PRO A 23 3.41 3.42 5.43
C PRO A 23 2.65 4.75 5.49
N ILE A 24 2.27 5.28 4.33
CA ILE A 24 1.47 6.51 4.25
C ILE A 24 -0.01 6.12 4.21
N PRO A 25 -0.86 6.63 5.13
CA PRO A 25 -2.29 6.34 5.11
C PRO A 25 -2.94 6.77 3.80
N ALA A 26 -3.69 5.86 3.18
CA ALA A 26 -4.38 6.08 1.92
C ALA A 26 -5.64 5.19 1.82
N LYS A 27 -6.37 5.33 0.71
CA LYS A 27 -7.49 4.47 0.35
C LYS A 27 -7.27 3.86 -1.02
N ALA A 28 -7.54 2.57 -1.16
CA ALA A 28 -7.47 1.86 -2.43
C ALA A 28 -8.76 1.08 -2.69
N LEU A 29 -9.16 1.03 -3.95
CA LEU A 29 -10.25 0.18 -4.42
C LEU A 29 -9.67 -1.20 -4.71
N LEU A 30 -10.03 -2.20 -3.89
CA LEU A 30 -9.49 -3.55 -3.97
C LEU A 30 -10.64 -4.57 -4.04
N PRO A 31 -10.38 -5.80 -4.51
CA PRO A 31 -11.36 -6.88 -4.39
C PRO A 31 -11.79 -7.07 -2.93
N ALA A 32 -13.10 -7.21 -2.72
CA ALA A 32 -13.71 -7.35 -1.40
C ALA A 32 -13.23 -8.59 -0.65
N TRP A 33 -12.85 -9.63 -1.40
CA TRP A 33 -12.31 -10.88 -0.89
C TRP A 33 -11.06 -11.26 -1.66
N ASP A 34 -10.09 -11.86 -0.96
CA ASP A 34 -8.86 -12.33 -1.58
C ASP A 34 -9.16 -13.66 -2.29
N ALA A 35 -9.17 -13.60 -3.62
CA ALA A 35 -9.38 -14.78 -4.45
C ALA A 35 -8.12 -15.66 -4.44
N PRO A 36 -8.24 -16.97 -4.20
CA PRO A 36 -7.10 -17.89 -4.30
C PRO A 36 -6.59 -18.00 -5.74
N GLU A 37 -7.44 -17.66 -6.72
CA GLU A 37 -7.12 -17.67 -8.14
C GLU A 37 -6.81 -16.25 -8.63
N LYS A 38 -5.85 -16.13 -9.56
CA LYS A 38 -5.59 -14.86 -10.25
C LYS A 38 -6.74 -14.56 -11.22
N LEU A 39 -7.76 -13.88 -10.72
CA LEU A 39 -8.88 -13.38 -11.52
C LEU A 39 -8.46 -12.13 -12.31
N ASP A 40 -9.06 -11.93 -13.49
CA ASP A 40 -8.92 -10.67 -14.23
C ASP A 40 -9.57 -9.57 -13.38
N PRO A 41 -8.87 -8.46 -13.07
CA PRO A 41 -9.46 -7.33 -12.33
C PRO A 41 -10.71 -6.72 -12.97
N LYS A 42 -11.01 -7.04 -14.23
CA LYS A 42 -12.21 -6.59 -14.95
C LYS A 42 -13.34 -7.62 -14.95
N ASP A 43 -13.16 -8.74 -14.26
CA ASP A 43 -14.20 -9.76 -14.16
C ASP A 43 -15.43 -9.17 -13.46
N PRO A 44 -16.63 -9.23 -14.08
CA PRO A 44 -17.85 -8.66 -13.50
C PRO A 44 -18.34 -9.39 -12.25
N SER A 45 -17.79 -10.55 -11.92
CA SER A 45 -18.07 -11.26 -10.66
C SER A 45 -17.27 -10.73 -9.47
N LEU A 46 -16.25 -9.90 -9.71
CA LEU A 46 -15.49 -9.27 -8.64
C LEU A 46 -16.26 -8.10 -8.04
N GLU A 47 -16.48 -8.19 -6.74
CA GLU A 47 -16.95 -7.06 -5.94
C GLU A 47 -15.75 -6.25 -5.46
N TYR A 48 -15.83 -4.94 -5.60
CA TYR A 48 -14.78 -4.00 -5.23
C TYR A 48 -15.27 -3.08 -4.12
N GLU A 49 -14.42 -2.89 -3.11
CA GLU A 49 -14.69 -2.02 -1.99
C GLU A 49 -13.49 -1.11 -1.71
N TRP A 50 -13.76 0.02 -1.07
CA TRP A 50 -12.71 0.94 -0.63
C TRP A 50 -12.15 0.49 0.70
N PHE A 51 -10.85 0.21 0.74
CA PHE A 51 -10.14 -0.19 1.94
C PHE A 51 -9.19 0.91 2.39
N GLU A 52 -9.06 1.05 3.71
CA GLU A 52 -7.92 1.77 4.31
C GLU A 52 -6.66 0.95 4.06
N VAL A 53 -5.64 1.61 3.52
CA VAL A 53 -4.37 0.99 3.16
C VAL A 53 -3.20 1.85 3.60
N GLY A 54 -2.05 1.22 3.84
CA GLY A 54 -0.78 1.92 3.85
C GLY A 54 -0.12 1.83 2.49
N MET A 55 0.28 2.97 1.94
CA MET A 55 1.14 3.05 0.76
C MET A 55 2.59 2.89 1.18
N LEU A 56 3.26 1.88 0.63
CA LEU A 56 4.58 1.43 1.05
C LEU A 56 5.67 1.93 0.11
N ASP A 57 5.47 1.72 -1.19
CA ASP A 57 6.42 2.15 -2.21
C ASP A 57 5.74 2.52 -3.54
N TYR A 58 6.55 3.02 -4.47
CA TYR A 58 6.15 3.36 -5.82
C TYR A 58 7.21 2.93 -6.82
N ASN A 59 6.80 2.10 -7.78
CA ASN A 59 7.65 1.71 -8.89
C ASN A 59 7.53 2.73 -10.03
N THR A 60 8.62 3.43 -10.33
CA THR A 60 8.64 4.47 -11.37
C THR A 60 8.55 3.92 -12.80
N GLU A 61 8.97 2.67 -13.02
CA GLU A 61 8.93 2.04 -14.35
C GLU A 61 7.52 1.58 -14.71
N THR A 62 6.83 0.91 -13.77
CA THR A 62 5.46 0.44 -13.99
C THR A 62 4.40 1.47 -13.63
N GLN A 63 4.79 2.55 -12.95
CA GLN A 63 3.92 3.61 -12.43
C GLN A 63 2.86 3.09 -11.46
N GLN A 64 3.24 2.12 -10.63
CA GLN A 64 2.34 1.45 -9.69
C GLN A 64 2.77 1.70 -8.25
N TYR A 65 1.78 1.82 -7.36
CA TYR A 65 1.99 1.89 -5.93
C TYR A 65 1.90 0.49 -5.32
N LEU A 66 2.82 0.17 -4.42
CA LEU A 66 2.68 -0.94 -3.50
C LEU A 66 1.83 -0.47 -2.32
N VAL A 67 0.70 -1.14 -2.09
CA VAL A 67 -0.24 -0.83 -1.01
C VAL A 67 -0.61 -2.10 -0.26
N GLN A 68 -0.90 -1.95 1.03
CA GLN A 68 -1.33 -3.07 1.86
C GLN A 68 -2.51 -2.67 2.75
N LYS A 69 -3.51 -3.54 2.87
CA LYS A 69 -4.68 -3.36 3.74
C LYS A 69 -4.23 -3.19 5.20
N THR A 70 -4.83 -2.23 5.91
CA THR A 70 -4.57 -2.06 7.35
C THR A 70 -5.40 -3.01 8.21
N ASP A 71 -4.92 -3.33 9.40
CA ASP A 71 -5.71 -3.98 10.45
C ASP A 71 -6.83 -3.06 10.99
N MET A 72 -7.64 -3.57 11.92
CA MET A 72 -8.72 -2.79 12.57
C MET A 72 -8.22 -1.57 13.36
N ASN A 73 -6.91 -1.48 13.64
CA ASN A 73 -6.29 -0.36 14.34
C ASN A 73 -5.58 0.60 13.37
N GLY A 74 -5.71 0.41 12.06
CA GLY A 74 -5.06 1.25 11.04
C GLY A 74 -3.57 0.99 10.87
N ARG A 75 -3.07 -0.19 11.27
CA ARG A 75 -1.67 -0.58 11.15
C ARG A 75 -1.47 -1.50 9.96
N VAL A 76 -0.34 -1.36 9.27
CA VAL A 76 0.11 -2.35 8.28
C VAL A 76 1.00 -3.35 9.00
N LEU A 77 0.65 -4.64 8.91
CA LEU A 77 1.33 -5.72 9.61
C LEU A 77 1.90 -6.73 8.62
N ASP A 78 3.06 -7.30 8.91
CA ASP A 78 3.63 -8.40 8.13
C ASP A 78 3.00 -9.76 8.48
N GLU A 79 3.53 -10.85 7.92
CA GLU A 79 3.03 -12.21 8.17
C GLU A 79 3.23 -12.67 9.62
N ASP A 80 4.21 -12.12 10.33
CA ASP A 80 4.50 -12.40 11.74
C ASP A 80 3.67 -11.52 12.70
N GLY A 81 2.94 -10.54 12.16
CA GLY A 81 2.09 -9.61 12.91
C GLY A 81 2.82 -8.37 13.43
N GLU A 82 4.04 -8.13 12.97
CA GLU A 82 4.86 -6.96 13.30
C GLU A 82 4.57 -5.80 12.35
N VAL A 83 4.84 -4.57 12.79
CA VAL A 83 4.51 -3.37 11.99
C VAL A 83 5.46 -3.24 10.80
N VAL A 84 4.88 -3.17 9.60
CA VAL A 84 5.66 -2.97 8.37
C VAL A 84 6.29 -1.58 8.36
N VAL A 85 7.59 -1.56 8.15
CA VAL A 85 8.42 -0.35 7.97
C VAL A 85 9.29 -0.50 6.72
N ASN A 86 10.12 0.52 6.43
CA ASN A 86 11.05 0.57 5.30
C ASN A 86 10.43 0.41 3.91
N GLY A 87 9.15 0.72 3.75
CA GLY A 87 8.46 0.65 2.46
C GLY A 87 8.09 -0.77 2.03
N GLY A 88 7.95 -1.71 2.98
CA GLY A 88 7.53 -3.08 2.68
C GLY A 88 8.67 -4.05 2.40
N PHE A 89 9.91 -3.57 2.36
CA PHE A 89 11.07 -4.45 2.17
C PHE A 89 11.40 -5.20 3.45
N ALA A 90 11.46 -6.53 3.37
CA ALA A 90 12.06 -7.35 4.41
C ALA A 90 13.58 -7.09 4.52
N GLU A 91 14.21 -7.53 5.62
CA GLU A 91 15.66 -7.36 5.82
C GLU A 91 16.51 -8.03 4.73
N ASP A 92 15.94 -8.98 4.00
CA ASP A 92 16.58 -9.65 2.86
C ASP A 92 16.42 -8.90 1.53
N GLY A 93 15.76 -7.73 1.55
CA GLY A 93 15.55 -6.86 0.40
C GLY A 93 14.44 -7.32 -0.56
N LYS A 94 13.62 -8.29 -0.17
CA LYS A 94 12.41 -8.64 -0.92
C LYS A 94 11.23 -7.75 -0.54
N GLU A 95 10.45 -7.38 -1.54
CA GLU A 95 9.11 -6.78 -1.39
C GLU A 95 8.08 -7.81 -0.94
#